data_AF-A0A8J3C6L3-F1
#
_entry.id   AF-A0A8J3C6L3-F1
#
_cell.length_a   1.000
_cell.length_b   1.000
_cell.length_c   1.000
_cell.angle_alpha   90.00
_cell.angle_beta   90.00
_cell.angle_gamma   90.00
#
_symmetry.space_group_name_H-M   'P 1'
#
loop_
_entity.id
_entity.type
_entity.pdbx_description
1 polymer ?
#
loop_
_entity_poly.entity_id
_entity_poly.type
_entity_poly.pdbx_seq_one_letter_code
_entity_poly.pdbx_strand_id
1 'polypeptide(L)'
;MWVDASRPTIAGADILAAMPLALPCGIDLASVEEAVRATFYDRGVQYVRQGRVVRSRWDGAETALQGEVVGRGAVYSVTVYFVRDDDESLVFEEGDCSCPVGFNCKHVAALVVAVSDQPRGTPKRSRRPLTWEESLGSVLASGSAGSGVERVRFPWPLS
;
A
#
# COMPACT_ATOMS: atom_id res chain seq x y z
N MET A 1 -26.72 37.34 7.26
CA MET A 1 -27.56 36.14 7.23
C MET A 1 -26.67 34.96 6.90
N TRP A 2 -26.28 34.21 7.92
CA TRP A 2 -25.59 32.93 7.81
C TRP A 2 -26.66 31.84 7.75
N VAL A 3 -26.57 30.91 6.81
CA VAL A 3 -27.39 29.69 6.80
C VAL A 3 -26.51 28.52 7.17
N ASP A 4 -26.96 27.81 8.20
CA ASP A 4 -26.30 26.70 8.87
C ASP A 4 -26.52 25.37 8.13
N ALA A 5 -25.78 24.37 8.59
CA ALA A 5 -25.51 23.04 8.10
C ALA A 5 -26.63 22.25 7.39
N SER A 6 -26.21 21.49 6.39
CA SER A 6 -26.72 20.13 6.17
C SER A 6 -25.55 19.22 5.78
N ARG A 7 -25.07 18.47 6.78
CA ARG A 7 -24.22 17.28 6.57
C ARG A 7 -25.05 16.26 5.79
N PRO A 8 -24.58 15.74 4.65
CA PRO A 8 -25.22 14.57 4.07
C PRO A 8 -24.88 13.33 4.92
N THR A 9 -25.94 12.72 5.45
CA THR A 9 -25.97 11.46 6.17
C THR A 9 -25.53 10.33 5.22
N ILE A 10 -24.46 9.61 5.56
CA ILE A 10 -24.11 8.36 4.88
C ILE A 10 -25.07 7.28 5.40
N ALA A 11 -26.01 6.87 4.57
CA ALA A 11 -26.83 5.69 4.81
C ALA A 11 -27.01 4.92 3.51
N GLY A 12 -26.73 3.62 3.58
CA GLY A 12 -27.27 2.63 2.65
C GLY A 12 -26.31 2.22 1.55
N ALA A 13 -25.73 1.04 1.72
CA ALA A 13 -25.00 0.31 0.72
C ALA A 13 -25.89 -0.03 -0.49
N ASP A 14 -25.37 0.20 -1.69
CA ASP A 14 -25.77 -0.56 -2.88
C ASP A 14 -24.53 -1.00 -3.65
N ILE A 15 -24.66 -2.18 -4.22
CA ILE A 15 -23.65 -3.22 -4.34
C ILE A 15 -23.16 -3.30 -5.80
N LEU A 16 -21.83 -3.48 -5.96
CA LEU A 16 -21.10 -3.93 -7.17
C LEU A 16 -20.81 -2.90 -8.29
N ALA A 17 -19.70 -2.18 -8.13
CA ALA A 17 -18.75 -2.03 -9.23
C ALA A 17 -17.43 -2.68 -8.80
N ALA A 18 -17.31 -3.97 -9.07
CA ALA A 18 -16.00 -4.61 -9.20
C ALA A 18 -15.32 -3.99 -10.43
N MET A 19 -14.68 -2.83 -10.27
CA MET A 19 -13.79 -2.29 -11.30
C MET A 19 -12.54 -3.17 -11.35
N PRO A 20 -12.15 -3.65 -12.54
CA PRO A 20 -11.02 -4.54 -12.66
C PRO A 20 -9.75 -3.86 -12.15
N LEU A 21 -8.93 -4.63 -11.43
CA LEU A 21 -7.53 -4.37 -11.08
C LEU A 21 -6.64 -4.32 -12.34
N ALA A 22 -7.02 -3.53 -13.33
CA ALA A 22 -6.22 -3.25 -14.50
C ALA A 22 -6.00 -1.74 -14.50
N LEU A 23 -4.74 -1.33 -14.34
CA LEU A 23 -4.34 0.02 -14.73
C LEU A 23 -4.82 0.22 -16.18
N PRO A 24 -5.64 1.26 -16.45
CA PRO A 24 -5.92 1.62 -17.84
C PRO A 24 -4.60 2.07 -18.46
N CYS A 25 -4.23 1.45 -19.58
CA CYS A 25 -3.02 1.77 -20.37
C CYS A 25 -1.70 1.62 -19.59
N GLY A 26 -0.56 1.63 -20.28
CA GLY A 26 0.75 1.60 -19.61
C GLY A 26 1.01 2.92 -18.88
N ILE A 27 1.70 2.86 -17.74
CA ILE A 27 2.31 4.05 -17.12
C ILE A 27 3.61 4.33 -17.86
N ASP A 28 3.83 5.58 -18.28
CA ASP A 28 5.11 5.98 -18.85
C ASP A 28 6.16 6.12 -17.73
N LEU A 29 6.99 5.09 -17.55
CA LEU A 29 8.05 5.08 -16.54
C LEU A 29 9.13 6.14 -16.80
N ALA A 30 9.28 6.63 -18.04
CA ALA A 30 10.26 7.68 -18.35
C ALA A 30 9.87 9.01 -17.68
N SER A 31 8.59 9.41 -17.76
CA SER A 31 8.08 10.59 -17.05
C SER A 31 8.30 10.51 -15.53
N VAL A 32 8.18 9.31 -14.95
CA VAL A 32 8.40 9.06 -13.52
C VAL A 32 9.87 9.27 -13.14
N GLU A 33 10.80 8.76 -13.93
CA GLU A 33 12.24 8.90 -13.68
C GLU A 33 12.68 10.37 -13.76
N GLU A 34 12.14 11.11 -14.73
CA GLU A 34 12.40 12.54 -14.90
C GLU A 34 11.90 13.36 -13.69
N ALA A 35 10.64 13.14 -13.29
CA ALA A 35 10.00 13.91 -12.23
C ALA A 35 10.50 13.57 -10.81
N VAL A 36 10.82 12.29 -10.56
CA VAL A 36 11.31 11.81 -9.26
C VAL A 36 12.82 12.02 -9.08
N ARG A 37 13.55 12.37 -10.16
CA ARG A 37 15.02 12.39 -10.26
C ARG A 37 15.64 10.99 -10.07
N ALA A 38 16.61 10.66 -10.91
CA ALA A 38 17.24 9.34 -11.00
C ALA A 38 17.62 8.70 -9.64
N THR A 39 18.23 9.45 -8.71
CA THR A 39 18.69 8.90 -7.41
C THR A 39 17.56 8.45 -6.48
N PHE A 40 16.34 8.97 -6.63
CA PHE A 40 15.18 8.51 -5.86
C PHE A 40 14.47 7.35 -6.55
N TYR A 41 14.48 7.33 -7.88
CA TYR A 41 13.96 6.23 -8.69
C TYR A 41 14.70 4.91 -8.43
N ASP A 42 16.04 4.91 -8.48
CA ASP A 42 16.85 3.71 -8.19
C ASP A 42 16.55 3.12 -6.82
N ARG A 43 16.39 3.99 -5.81
CA ARG A 43 16.02 3.56 -4.46
C ARG A 43 14.60 3.03 -4.39
N GLY A 44 13.68 3.59 -5.18
CA GLY A 44 12.33 3.07 -5.35
C GLY A 44 12.32 1.65 -5.88
N VAL A 45 13.09 1.38 -6.95
CA VAL A 45 13.27 0.02 -7.50
C VAL A 45 13.79 -0.95 -6.43
N GLN A 46 14.78 -0.54 -5.62
CA GLN A 46 15.28 -1.37 -4.52
C GLN A 46 14.21 -1.68 -3.46
N TYR A 47 13.31 -0.73 -3.18
CA TYR A 47 12.21 -0.96 -2.23
C TYR A 47 11.19 -1.98 -2.75
N VAL A 48 10.90 -1.96 -4.05
CA VAL A 48 10.05 -2.98 -4.69
C VAL A 48 10.69 -4.36 -4.59
N ARG A 49 11.98 -4.47 -4.92
CA ARG A 49 12.74 -5.73 -4.79
C ARG A 49 12.76 -6.28 -3.37
N GLN A 50 12.72 -5.39 -2.38
CA GLN A 50 12.65 -5.73 -0.95
C GLN A 50 11.23 -6.03 -0.46
N GLY A 51 10.21 -5.99 -1.34
CA GLY A 51 8.82 -6.26 -0.99
C GLY A 51 8.20 -5.21 -0.06
N ARG A 52 8.66 -3.95 -0.13
CA ARG A 52 8.24 -2.89 0.80
C ARG A 52 6.93 -2.19 0.44
N VAL A 53 6.41 -2.40 -0.76
CA VAL A 53 5.07 -1.92 -1.12
C VAL A 53 4.05 -2.93 -0.62
N VAL A 54 3.27 -2.55 0.39
CA VAL A 54 2.35 -3.47 1.09
C VAL A 54 0.92 -3.37 0.57
N ARG A 55 0.55 -2.22 0.00
CA ARG A 55 -0.76 -1.98 -0.59
C ARG A 55 -0.65 -1.01 -1.76
N SER A 56 -1.48 -1.25 -2.78
CA SER A 56 -1.74 -0.31 -3.86
C SER A 56 -3.22 -0.38 -4.27
N ARG A 57 -3.75 0.74 -4.73
CA ARG A 57 -5.11 0.88 -5.27
C ARG A 57 -5.12 2.00 -6.32
N TRP A 58 -5.66 1.70 -7.49
CA TRP A 58 -5.97 2.70 -8.50
C TRP A 58 -7.33 3.36 -8.18
N ASP A 59 -7.38 4.68 -8.29
CA ASP A 59 -8.60 5.48 -8.29
C ASP A 59 -8.77 6.12 -9.68
N GLY A 60 -9.73 5.60 -10.44
CA GLY A 60 -9.98 6.07 -11.80
C GLY A 60 -10.68 7.43 -11.87
N ALA A 61 -11.35 7.87 -10.80
CA ALA A 61 -12.04 9.16 -10.76
C ALA A 61 -11.04 10.30 -10.55
N GLU A 62 -10.11 10.11 -9.60
CA GLU A 62 -9.05 11.07 -9.30
C GLU A 62 -7.82 10.90 -10.20
N THR A 63 -7.82 9.90 -11.10
CA THR A 63 -6.67 9.51 -11.94
C THR A 63 -5.40 9.36 -11.09
N ALA A 64 -5.55 8.66 -9.95
CA ALA A 64 -4.54 8.60 -8.91
C ALA A 64 -4.25 7.17 -8.45
N LEU A 65 -3.00 6.90 -8.07
CA LEU A 65 -2.55 5.67 -7.46
C LEU A 65 -2.25 5.91 -5.98
N GLN A 66 -3.00 5.24 -5.11
CA GLN A 66 -2.79 5.28 -3.67
C GLN A 66 -2.12 4.01 -3.18
N GLY A 67 -1.29 4.11 -2.16
CA GLY A 67 -0.61 2.95 -1.59
C GLY A 67 0.07 3.19 -0.27
N GLU A 68 0.65 2.12 0.25
CA GLU A 68 1.40 2.10 1.50
C GLU A 68 2.76 1.46 1.25
N VAL A 69 3.82 2.17 1.69
CA VAL A 69 5.21 1.73 1.50
C VAL A 69 5.93 1.73 2.84
N VAL A 70 6.54 0.59 3.17
CA VAL A 70 7.34 0.41 4.39
C VAL A 70 8.66 1.16 4.24
N GLY A 71 8.85 2.16 5.08
CA GLY A 71 10.09 2.93 5.19
C GLY A 71 10.98 2.49 6.33
N ARG A 72 12.05 3.26 6.58
CA ARG A 72 12.87 3.11 7.79
C ARG A 72 12.17 3.83 8.93
N GLY A 73 11.29 3.14 9.65
CA GLY A 73 10.70 3.63 10.90
C GLY A 73 9.18 3.81 10.89
N ALA A 74 8.53 3.75 9.72
CA ALA A 74 7.07 3.80 9.61
C ALA A 74 6.59 3.19 8.29
N VAL A 75 5.28 2.96 8.21
CA VAL A 75 4.57 2.77 6.94
C VAL A 75 4.11 4.14 6.48
N TYR A 76 4.46 4.51 5.25
CA TYR A 76 4.08 5.80 4.66
C TYR A 76 2.93 5.61 3.69
N SER A 77 1.89 6.43 3.84
CA SER A 77 0.89 6.66 2.81
C SER A 77 1.51 7.41 1.63
N VAL A 78 1.17 6.97 0.43
CA VAL A 78 1.65 7.53 -0.83
C VAL A 78 0.47 7.71 -1.77
N THR A 79 0.40 8.87 -2.41
CA THR A 79 -0.55 9.18 -3.48
C THR A 79 0.22 9.67 -4.68
N VAL A 80 -0.08 9.15 -5.86
CA VAL A 80 0.54 9.54 -7.12
C VAL A 80 -0.54 9.97 -8.07
N TYR A 81 -0.40 11.15 -8.65
CA TYR A 81 -1.35 11.73 -9.58
C TYR A 81 -0.80 11.59 -11.00
N PHE A 82 -1.70 11.31 -11.93
CA PHE A 82 -1.39 11.14 -13.34
C PHE A 82 -2.31 12.00 -14.19
N VAL A 83 -1.78 12.44 -15.33
CA VAL A 83 -2.56 13.02 -16.41
C VAL A 83 -2.67 12.00 -17.55
N ARG A 84 -3.80 12.01 -18.26
CA ARG A 84 -3.96 11.21 -19.49
C ARG A 84 -3.43 12.02 -20.67
N ASP A 85 -2.53 11.43 -21.44
CA ASP A 85 -2.11 11.97 -22.73
C ASP A 85 -3.14 11.66 -23.84
N ASP A 86 -2.95 12.21 -25.03
CA ASP A 86 -3.78 12.03 -26.22
C ASP A 86 -3.97 10.55 -26.60
N ASP A 87 -2.98 9.70 -26.30
CA ASP A 87 -2.99 8.25 -26.50
C ASP A 87 -3.61 7.46 -25.32
N GLU A 88 -4.36 8.14 -24.43
CA GLU A 88 -4.90 7.62 -23.16
C GLU A 88 -3.84 7.04 -22.20
N SER A 89 -2.56 7.32 -22.43
CA SER A 89 -1.46 6.85 -21.58
C SER A 89 -1.38 7.66 -20.30
N LEU A 90 -1.01 7.01 -19.18
CA LEU A 90 -0.88 7.67 -17.89
C LEU A 90 0.52 8.27 -17.76
N VAL A 91 0.60 9.59 -17.78
CA VAL A 91 1.82 10.38 -17.58
C VAL A 91 1.88 10.83 -16.13
N PHE A 92 3.04 10.63 -15.49
CA PHE A 92 3.25 11.04 -14.12
C PHE A 92 3.19 12.57 -14.00
N GLU A 93 2.35 13.09 -13.11
CA GLU A 93 2.29 14.51 -12.80
C GLU A 93 3.11 14.79 -11.54
N GLU A 94 2.67 14.23 -10.41
CA GLU A 94 3.32 14.41 -9.12
C GLU A 94 2.98 13.31 -8.13
N GLY A 95 3.71 13.27 -7.01
CA GLY A 95 3.45 12.33 -5.94
C GLY A 95 3.70 12.88 -4.54
N ASP A 96 2.71 12.66 -3.69
CA ASP A 96 2.74 12.97 -2.26
C ASP A 96 3.05 11.73 -1.43
N CYS A 97 3.79 11.95 -0.35
CA CYS A 97 4.13 10.93 0.61
C CYS A 97 4.21 11.51 2.02
N SER A 98 3.63 10.80 3.00
CA SER A 98 3.71 11.18 4.42
C SER A 98 5.10 11.03 5.05
N CYS A 99 6.14 10.77 4.26
CA CYS A 99 7.52 10.71 4.75
C CYS A 99 8.12 12.10 4.95
N PRO A 100 9.25 12.24 5.67
CA PRO A 100 9.88 13.54 5.92
C PRO A 100 10.31 14.32 4.67
N VAL A 101 10.40 13.67 3.51
CA VAL A 101 10.71 14.32 2.23
C VAL A 101 9.46 14.97 1.62
N GLY A 102 8.26 14.43 1.90
CA GLY A 102 7.00 14.95 1.38
C GLY A 102 6.74 14.57 -0.07
N PHE A 103 7.49 15.15 -1.01
CA PHE A 103 7.16 15.16 -2.43
C PHE A 103 8.14 14.33 -3.27
N ASN A 104 7.64 13.64 -4.32
CA ASN A 104 8.41 12.89 -5.32
C ASN A 104 9.59 12.10 -4.73
N CYS A 105 9.35 11.42 -3.61
CA CYS A 105 10.38 10.68 -2.92
C CYS A 105 10.53 9.26 -3.48
N LYS A 106 11.53 8.51 -3.00
CA LYS A 106 11.71 7.10 -3.36
C LYS A 106 10.48 6.21 -3.08
N HIS A 107 9.61 6.57 -2.14
CA HIS A 107 8.38 5.80 -1.86
C HIS A 107 7.33 5.99 -2.97
N VAL A 108 7.27 7.19 -3.56
CA VAL A 108 6.46 7.48 -4.76
C VAL A 108 6.95 6.60 -5.91
N ALA A 109 8.26 6.64 -6.22
CA ALA A 109 8.84 5.76 -7.24
C ALA A 109 8.58 4.27 -6.97
N ALA A 110 8.74 3.82 -5.72
CA ALA A 110 8.49 2.42 -5.36
C ALA A 110 7.04 2.00 -5.66
N LEU A 111 6.05 2.86 -5.35
CA LEU A 111 4.65 2.55 -5.60
C LEU A 111 4.36 2.43 -7.11
N VAL A 112 4.87 3.36 -7.92
CA VAL A 112 4.67 3.35 -9.38
C VAL A 112 5.35 2.16 -10.04
N VAL A 113 6.60 1.86 -9.66
CA VAL A 113 7.33 0.70 -10.17
C VAL A 113 6.63 -0.60 -9.79
N ALA A 114 6.12 -0.72 -8.55
CA ALA A 114 5.47 -1.93 -8.08
C ALA A 114 4.16 -2.27 -8.80
N VAL A 115 3.48 -1.29 -9.40
CA VAL A 115 2.29 -1.54 -10.21
C VAL A 115 2.60 -1.70 -11.70
N SER A 116 3.71 -1.12 -12.16
CA SER A 116 4.17 -1.25 -13.54
C SER A 116 4.84 -2.61 -13.82
N ASP A 117 5.48 -3.19 -12.80
CA ASP A 117 6.14 -4.51 -12.86
C ASP A 117 5.15 -5.69 -12.68
N GLN A 118 3.84 -5.43 -12.50
CA GLN A 118 2.86 -6.52 -12.41
C GLN A 118 2.57 -7.07 -13.81
N PRO A 119 2.73 -8.38 -14.06
CA PRO A 119 2.19 -8.98 -15.28
C PRO A 119 0.68 -8.68 -15.29
N ARG A 120 0.19 -8.14 -16.41
CA ARG A 120 -1.22 -7.76 -16.59
C ARG A 120 -2.10 -8.96 -16.22
N GLY A 121 -2.64 -8.97 -15.00
CA GLY A 121 -3.49 -10.04 -14.48
C GLY A 121 -2.86 -10.97 -13.43
N THR A 122 -2.43 -10.47 -12.27
CA THR A 122 -2.72 -11.13 -10.98
C THR A 122 -2.58 -10.16 -9.82
N PRO A 123 -3.67 -9.81 -9.10
CA PRO A 123 -3.56 -9.07 -7.85
C PRO A 123 -2.74 -9.88 -6.86
N LYS A 124 -1.56 -9.38 -6.45
CA LYS A 124 -0.90 -9.90 -5.25
C LYS A 124 -1.84 -9.59 -4.09
N ARG A 125 -2.50 -10.64 -3.59
CA ARG A 125 -3.54 -10.63 -2.55
C ARG A 125 -3.21 -9.56 -1.51
N SER A 126 -3.94 -8.44 -1.54
CA SER A 126 -3.88 -7.47 -0.46
C SER A 126 -4.19 -8.25 0.80
N ARG A 127 -3.23 -8.31 1.72
CA ARG A 127 -3.53 -8.76 3.07
C ARG A 127 -4.57 -7.75 3.54
N ARG A 128 -5.83 -8.19 3.70
CA ARG A 128 -6.90 -7.37 4.27
C ARG A 128 -6.31 -6.60 5.45
N PRO A 129 -6.61 -5.29 5.62
CA PRO A 129 -6.22 -4.62 6.85
C PRO A 129 -6.83 -5.43 7.98
N LEU A 130 -5.97 -6.14 8.72
CA LEU A 130 -6.40 -6.85 9.92
C LEU A 130 -6.81 -5.76 10.88
N THR A 131 -8.02 -5.84 11.42
CA THR A 131 -8.29 -5.04 12.61
C THR A 131 -7.33 -5.48 13.71
N TRP A 132 -7.03 -4.59 14.64
CA TRP A 132 -6.12 -4.90 15.76
C TRP A 132 -6.62 -6.11 16.58
N GLU A 133 -7.94 -6.34 16.59
CA GLU A 133 -8.59 -7.49 17.21
C GLU A 133 -8.23 -8.81 16.50
N GLU A 134 -8.21 -8.82 15.16
CA GLU A 134 -7.79 -9.99 14.37
C GLU A 134 -6.28 -10.26 14.52
N SER A 135 -5.47 -9.20 14.64
CA SER A 135 -4.04 -9.33 14.90
C SER A 135 -3.76 -9.94 16.28
N LEU A 136 -4.47 -9.49 17.33
CA LEU A 136 -4.38 -10.08 18.67
C LEU A 136 -4.94 -11.52 18.71
N GLY A 137 -6.06 -11.76 18.02
CA GLY A 137 -6.66 -13.09 17.92
C GLY A 137 -5.70 -14.12 17.33
N SER A 138 -4.90 -13.73 16.34
CA SER A 138 -3.88 -14.62 15.76
C SER A 138 -2.75 -14.97 16.75
N VAL A 139 -2.32 -14.01 17.58
CA VAL A 139 -1.27 -14.22 18.59
C VAL A 139 -1.78 -15.10 19.73
N LEU A 140 -3.02 -14.89 20.19
CA LEU A 140 -3.66 -15.69 21.24
C LEU A 140 -4.01 -17.10 20.77
N ALA A 141 -4.47 -17.26 19.52
CA ALA A 141 -4.70 -18.57 18.92
C ALA A 141 -3.39 -19.37 18.73
N SER A 142 -2.30 -18.68 18.38
CA SER A 142 -0.97 -19.30 18.27
C SER A 142 -0.43 -19.80 19.61
N GLY A 143 -0.84 -19.18 20.73
CA GLY A 143 -0.51 -19.62 22.09
C GLY A 143 -1.38 -20.76 22.65
N SER A 144 -2.56 -20.98 22.06
CA SER A 144 -3.53 -21.97 22.55
C SER A 144 -3.38 -23.35 21.89
N ALA A 145 -2.61 -23.46 20.79
CA ALA A 145 -2.36 -24.70 20.06
C ALA A 145 -1.25 -25.59 20.67
N GLY A 146 -0.82 -25.32 21.91
CA GLY A 146 0.28 -26.02 22.57
C GLY A 146 -0.01 -26.42 24.01
N SER A 147 -1.10 -27.14 24.28
CA SER A 147 -1.27 -27.83 25.57
C SER A 147 -0.55 -29.18 25.54
N GLY A 148 0.77 -29.12 25.72
CA GLY A 148 1.64 -30.28 25.92
C GLY A 148 2.84 -29.89 26.77
N VAL A 149 2.61 -29.36 27.99
CA VAL A 149 3.69 -29.15 28.95
C VAL A 149 4.03 -30.50 29.59
N GLU A 150 4.92 -31.22 28.91
CA GLU A 150 5.74 -32.28 29.48
C GLU A 150 6.38 -31.75 30.77
N ARG A 151 6.02 -32.32 31.92
CA ARG A 151 6.64 -32.00 33.20
C ARG A 151 8.08 -32.51 33.18
N VAL A 152 9.03 -31.63 32.92
CA VAL A 152 10.45 -31.94 33.12
C VAL A 152 10.68 -32.16 34.61
N ARG A 153 10.92 -33.43 34.98
CA ARG A 153 11.23 -33.86 36.33
C ARG A 153 12.73 -33.64 36.55
N PHE A 154 13.10 -32.54 37.20
CA PHE A 154 14.49 -32.30 37.61
C PHE A 154 14.80 -33.11 38.88
N PRO A 155 15.88 -33.92 38.90
CA PRO A 155 16.35 -34.55 40.13
C PRO A 155 17.14 -33.52 40.95
N TRP A 156 16.61 -33.17 42.12
CA TRP A 156 17.33 -32.37 43.12
C TRP A 156 18.27 -33.29 43.92
N PRO A 157 19.54 -32.94 44.19
CA PRO A 157 20.35 -33.66 45.14
C PRO A 157 20.04 -33.16 46.57
N LEU A 158 19.76 -34.10 47.48
CA LEU A 158 19.78 -33.84 48.92
C LEU A 158 21.20 -34.15 49.44
N SER A 159 21.77 -33.11 50.07
CA SER A 159 22.87 -33.07 51.05
C SER A 159 24.22 -33.72 50.73
#